data_AF-A0A1G0ZK95-F1
#
_entry.id   AF-A0A1G0ZK95-F1
#
_cell.length_a   1.000
_cell.length_b   1.000
_cell.length_c   1.000
_cell.angle_alpha   90.00
_cell.angle_beta   90.00
_cell.angle_gamma   90.00
#
_symmetry.space_group_name_H-M   'P 1'
#
loop_
_entity.id
_entity.type
_entity.pdbx_description
1 polymer ?
#
loop_
_entity_poly.entity_id
_entity_poly.type
_entity_poly.pdbx_seq_one_letter_code
_entity_poly.pdbx_strand_id
1 'polypeptide(L)'
;MLLRDGGIVWMNKLEGAIRLSRSVEYMFWGLGGMMIVLSFDRLLSLSPFTTLRYLHLFPLAVFFAGALDLPMDAFPGRDWEGACRRLKYCAVFLLGLAPFWVWWHSAPENMYFKINNAIFLCTASLTLFNIAGLSVAASEAKDRRLVRFLGKMTRLATIYLCFGPVCAFFIADLMLLGKKNGHDIFIFAENMANWKLYLVEAPAMMALLLLLFLRDTRPANCPASDKENMNEIKKTDSPA
;
A
#
# COMPACT_ATOMS: atom_id res chain seq x y z
N MET A 1 38.20 -15.48 -13.58
CA MET A 1 37.24 -15.90 -12.52
C MET A 1 36.43 -14.72 -11.98
N LEU A 2 37.03 -13.56 -11.70
CA LEU A 2 36.36 -12.33 -11.20
C LEU A 2 35.22 -11.74 -12.08
N LEU A 3 35.28 -11.90 -13.41
CA LEU A 3 34.22 -11.43 -14.32
C LEU A 3 32.92 -12.25 -14.22
N ARG A 4 33.01 -13.52 -13.78
CA ARG A 4 31.85 -14.41 -13.66
C ARG A 4 31.04 -14.07 -12.40
N ASP A 5 31.72 -13.74 -11.31
CA ASP A 5 31.09 -13.35 -10.05
C ASP A 5 30.46 -11.95 -10.14
N GLY A 6 31.10 -11.01 -10.84
CA GLY A 6 30.53 -9.69 -11.12
C GLY A 6 29.25 -9.75 -11.97
N GLY A 7 29.20 -10.65 -12.97
CA GLY A 7 28.01 -10.85 -13.82
C GLY A 7 26.81 -11.45 -13.08
N ILE A 8 27.05 -12.45 -12.21
CA ILE A 8 25.99 -13.09 -11.41
C ILE A 8 25.41 -12.09 -10.39
N VAL A 9 26.26 -11.31 -9.73
CA VAL A 9 25.83 -10.27 -8.78
C VAL A 9 25.02 -9.17 -9.48
N TRP A 10 25.39 -8.81 -10.71
CA TRP A 10 24.65 -7.82 -11.50
C TRP A 10 23.28 -8.35 -11.97
N MET A 11 23.21 -9.59 -12.46
CA MET A 11 21.95 -10.22 -12.87
C MET A 11 20.95 -10.32 -11.72
N ASN A 12 21.40 -10.73 -10.53
CA ASN A 12 20.55 -10.81 -9.34
C ASN A 12 20.00 -9.43 -8.92
N LYS A 13 20.81 -8.36 -9.07
CA LYS A 13 20.37 -6.98 -8.79
C LYS A 13 19.36 -6.47 -9.82
N LEU A 14 19.57 -6.79 -11.09
CA LEU A 14 18.63 -6.42 -12.17
C LEU A 14 17.30 -7.14 -12.00
N GLU A 15 17.33 -8.44 -11.68
CA GLU A 15 16.16 -9.23 -11.38
C GLU A 15 15.40 -8.67 -10.16
N GLY A 16 16.11 -8.32 -9.09
CA GLY A 16 15.52 -7.66 -7.91
C GLY A 16 14.85 -6.32 -8.25
N ALA A 17 15.44 -5.51 -9.12
CA ALA A 17 14.85 -4.25 -9.56
C ALA A 17 13.60 -4.44 -10.43
N ILE A 18 13.62 -5.41 -11.35
CA ILE A 18 12.47 -5.75 -12.20
C ILE A 18 11.32 -6.29 -11.35
N ARG A 19 11.62 -7.20 -10.41
CA ARG A 19 10.63 -7.74 -9.48
C ARG A 19 10.05 -6.63 -8.60
N LEU A 20 10.88 -5.75 -8.05
CA LEU A 20 10.40 -4.59 -7.30
C LEU A 20 9.42 -3.74 -8.12
N SER A 21 9.79 -3.41 -9.37
CA SER A 21 8.96 -2.59 -10.25
C SER A 21 7.60 -3.24 -10.54
N ARG A 22 7.59 -4.54 -10.88
CA ARG A 22 6.36 -5.30 -11.11
C ARG A 22 5.49 -5.43 -9.87
N SER A 23 6.10 -5.73 -8.73
CA SER A 23 5.40 -5.83 -7.44
C SER A 23 4.73 -4.52 -7.06
N VAL A 24 5.43 -3.40 -7.26
CA VAL A 24 4.92 -2.05 -7.03
C VAL A 24 3.81 -1.69 -8.04
N GLU A 25 3.94 -2.08 -9.31
CA GLU A 25 2.88 -1.90 -10.31
C GLU A 25 1.60 -2.65 -9.91
N TYR A 26 1.69 -3.92 -9.50
CA TYR A 26 0.53 -4.66 -9.02
C TYR A 26 -0.09 -4.03 -7.77
N MET A 27 0.72 -3.60 -6.81
CA MET A 27 0.21 -2.86 -5.66
C MET A 27 -0.49 -1.56 -6.07
N PHE A 28 0.06 -0.82 -7.04
CA PHE A 28 -0.53 0.40 -7.57
C PHE A 28 -1.88 0.11 -8.24
N TRP A 29 -1.94 -0.88 -9.13
CA TRP A 29 -3.17 -1.28 -9.82
C TRP A 29 -4.23 -1.80 -8.85
N GLY A 30 -3.83 -2.59 -7.85
CA GLY A 30 -4.74 -3.09 -6.84
C GLY A 30 -5.32 -1.98 -5.97
N LEU A 31 -4.48 -1.06 -5.49
CA LEU A 31 -4.94 0.06 -4.65
C LEU A 31 -5.77 1.08 -5.44
N GLY A 32 -5.35 1.43 -6.66
CA GLY A 32 -6.10 2.28 -7.56
C GLY A 32 -7.43 1.66 -8.00
N GLY A 33 -7.43 0.34 -8.25
CA GLY A 33 -8.65 -0.41 -8.53
C GLY A 33 -9.61 -0.41 -7.33
N MET A 34 -9.11 -0.55 -6.09
CA MET A 34 -9.97 -0.41 -4.91
C MET A 34 -10.57 0.98 -4.77
N MET A 35 -9.79 2.04 -5.03
CA MET A 35 -10.34 3.40 -5.02
C MET A 35 -11.48 3.54 -6.02
N ILE A 36 -11.29 3.09 -7.26
CA ILE A 36 -12.34 3.11 -8.30
C ILE A 36 -13.58 2.34 -7.81
N VAL A 37 -13.41 1.11 -7.34
CA VAL A 37 -14.53 0.28 -6.87
C VAL A 37 -15.27 0.95 -5.71
N LEU A 38 -14.56 1.58 -4.77
CA LEU A 38 -15.16 2.30 -3.65
C LEU A 38 -15.91 3.56 -4.11
N SER A 39 -15.39 4.31 -5.09
CA SER A 39 -16.07 5.47 -5.66
C SER A 39 -17.39 5.08 -6.37
N PHE A 40 -17.48 3.85 -6.88
CA PHE A 40 -18.68 3.29 -7.52
C PHE A 40 -19.50 2.34 -6.63
N ASP A 41 -19.18 2.21 -5.35
CA ASP A 41 -19.80 1.22 -4.44
C ASP A 41 -21.34 1.38 -4.34
N ARG A 42 -21.82 2.63 -4.33
CA ARG A 42 -23.27 2.93 -4.36
C ARG A 42 -23.97 2.49 -5.65
N LEU A 43 -23.26 2.49 -6.78
CA LEU A 43 -23.80 1.99 -8.06
C LEU A 43 -23.77 0.46 -8.11
N LEU A 44 -22.73 -0.15 -7.53
CA LEU A 44 -22.61 -1.61 -7.43
C LEU A 44 -23.65 -2.21 -6.48
N SER A 45 -24.02 -1.49 -5.41
CA SER A 45 -25.03 -1.96 -4.44
C SER A 45 -26.44 -1.99 -5.02
N LEU A 46 -26.74 -1.13 -6.00
CA LEU A 46 -27.99 -1.06 -6.75
C LEU A 46 -28.11 -2.14 -7.85
N SER A 47 -27.00 -2.82 -8.17
CA SER A 47 -27.00 -3.84 -9.20
C SER A 47 -27.82 -5.08 -8.79
N PRO A 48 -28.65 -5.65 -9.70
CA PRO A 48 -29.38 -6.88 -9.42
C PRO A 48 -28.47 -8.11 -9.32
N PHE A 49 -27.21 -8.02 -9.74
CA PHE A 49 -26.26 -9.13 -9.73
C PHE A 49 -25.44 -9.12 -8.43
N THR A 50 -25.72 -10.06 -7.53
CA THR A 50 -24.98 -10.26 -6.28
C THR A 50 -23.49 -10.59 -6.49
N THR A 51 -23.11 -11.14 -7.64
CA THR A 51 -21.70 -11.39 -8.01
C THR A 51 -20.90 -10.12 -8.18
N LEU A 52 -21.51 -9.02 -8.66
CA LEU A 52 -20.84 -7.73 -8.80
C LEU A 52 -20.45 -7.12 -7.45
N ARG A 53 -21.11 -7.55 -6.36
CA ARG A 53 -20.72 -7.13 -5.01
C ARG A 53 -19.36 -7.68 -4.60
N TYR A 54 -18.89 -8.79 -5.18
CA TYR A 54 -17.57 -9.37 -4.88
C TYR A 54 -16.43 -8.77 -5.72
N LEU A 55 -16.73 -7.80 -6.59
CA LEU A 55 -15.75 -7.21 -7.49
C LEU A 55 -14.59 -6.51 -6.74
N HIS A 56 -14.82 -6.05 -5.51
CA HIS A 56 -13.78 -5.49 -4.64
C HIS A 56 -12.73 -6.52 -4.20
N LEU A 57 -12.98 -7.83 -4.30
CA LEU A 57 -11.96 -8.84 -4.00
C LEU A 57 -10.85 -8.86 -5.05
N PHE A 58 -11.17 -8.51 -6.30
CA PHE A 58 -10.21 -8.60 -7.39
C PHE A 58 -9.05 -7.59 -7.24
N PRO A 59 -9.28 -6.27 -7.07
CA PRO A 59 -8.17 -5.35 -6.88
C PRO A 59 -7.38 -5.64 -5.59
N LEU A 60 -8.05 -6.15 -4.55
CA LEU A 60 -7.39 -6.60 -3.32
C LEU A 60 -6.43 -7.78 -3.57
N ALA A 61 -6.84 -8.75 -4.38
CA ALA A 61 -6.01 -9.89 -4.76
C ALA A 61 -4.80 -9.46 -5.61
N VAL A 62 -4.99 -8.48 -6.52
CA VAL A 62 -3.88 -7.89 -7.30
C VAL A 62 -2.89 -7.17 -6.38
N PHE A 63 -3.38 -6.38 -5.42
CA PHE A 63 -2.53 -5.75 -4.41
C PHE A 63 -1.74 -6.79 -3.60
N PHE A 64 -2.42 -7.84 -3.15
CA PHE A 64 -1.84 -8.94 -2.39
C PHE A 64 -0.72 -9.65 -3.17
N ALA A 65 -0.95 -9.96 -4.45
CA ALA A 65 0.05 -10.58 -5.32
C ALA A 65 1.30 -9.71 -5.42
N GLY A 66 1.13 -8.39 -5.62
CA GLY A 66 2.24 -7.44 -5.62
C GLY A 66 2.98 -7.38 -4.28
N ALA A 67 2.26 -7.33 -3.16
CA ALA A 67 2.87 -7.28 -1.84
C ALA A 67 3.71 -8.54 -1.52
N LEU A 68 3.23 -9.73 -1.90
CA LEU A 68 3.96 -10.98 -1.69
C LEU A 68 5.25 -11.08 -2.51
N ASP A 69 5.22 -10.59 -3.75
CA ASP A 69 6.39 -10.63 -4.65
C ASP A 69 7.40 -9.49 -4.37
N LEU A 70 7.22 -8.71 -3.30
CA LEU A 70 8.21 -7.71 -2.90
C LEU A 70 9.58 -8.37 -2.59
N PRO A 71 10.66 -7.92 -3.26
CA PRO A 71 12.00 -8.45 -3.03
C PRO A 71 12.58 -7.93 -1.72
N MET A 72 12.80 -8.85 -0.77
CA MET A 72 13.38 -8.54 0.55
C MET A 72 14.82 -8.02 0.45
N ASP A 73 15.54 -8.43 -0.61
CA ASP A 73 16.97 -8.17 -0.78
C ASP A 73 17.27 -6.99 -1.71
N ALA A 74 16.25 -6.24 -2.14
CA ALA A 74 16.42 -5.15 -3.11
C ALA A 74 17.20 -3.94 -2.56
N PHE A 75 17.14 -3.69 -1.24
CA PHE A 75 17.89 -2.63 -0.58
C PHE A 75 18.61 -3.17 0.66
N PRO A 76 19.89 -2.80 0.89
CA PRO A 76 20.62 -3.18 2.09
C PRO A 76 20.06 -2.42 3.31
N GLY A 77 19.54 -3.14 4.30
CA GLY A 77 19.12 -2.55 5.57
C GLY A 77 18.00 -3.31 6.27
N ARG A 78 18.09 -3.43 7.60
CA ARG A 78 17.10 -4.12 8.45
C ARG A 78 15.71 -3.48 8.37
N ASP A 79 15.66 -2.18 8.07
CA ASP A 79 14.40 -1.43 7.98
C ASP A 79 13.58 -1.75 6.72
N TRP A 80 14.25 -1.98 5.57
CA TRP A 80 13.58 -2.40 4.33
C TRP A 80 12.98 -3.79 4.50
N GLU A 81 13.77 -4.73 5.00
CA GLU A 81 13.33 -6.09 5.22
C GLU A 81 12.14 -6.13 6.20
N GLY A 82 12.25 -5.43 7.33
CA GLY A 82 11.18 -5.31 8.31
C GLY A 82 9.92 -4.65 7.74
N ALA A 83 10.05 -3.63 6.89
CA ALA A 83 8.91 -3.00 6.21
C ALA A 83 8.21 -3.97 5.23
N CYS A 84 8.99 -4.71 4.44
CA CYS A 84 8.44 -5.70 3.50
C CYS A 84 7.70 -6.84 4.24
N ARG A 85 8.26 -7.40 5.32
CA ARG A 85 7.58 -8.45 6.11
C ARG A 85 6.24 -7.95 6.67
N ARG A 86 6.25 -6.76 7.28
CA ARG A 86 5.03 -6.14 7.83
C ARG A 86 3.97 -5.93 6.76
N LEU A 87 4.36 -5.43 5.59
CA LEU A 87 3.44 -5.22 4.48
C LEU A 87 2.86 -6.54 3.95
N LYS A 88 3.67 -7.60 3.84
CA LYS A 88 3.20 -8.95 3.47
C LYS A 88 2.16 -9.48 4.46
N TYR A 89 2.44 -9.36 5.76
CA TYR A 89 1.47 -9.76 6.80
C TYR A 89 0.18 -8.94 6.74
N CYS A 90 0.28 -7.63 6.57
CA CYS A 90 -0.90 -6.77 6.42
C CYS A 90 -1.72 -7.18 5.19
N ALA A 91 -1.08 -7.47 4.05
CA ALA A 91 -1.77 -7.90 2.84
C ALA A 91 -2.50 -9.25 3.03
N VAL A 92 -1.87 -10.22 3.69
CA VAL A 92 -2.51 -11.52 4.03
C VAL A 92 -3.74 -11.30 4.92
N PHE A 93 -3.61 -10.50 5.98
CA PHE A 93 -4.71 -10.21 6.89
C PHE A 93 -5.85 -9.46 6.17
N LEU A 94 -5.51 -8.48 5.34
CA LEU A 94 -6.48 -7.70 4.57
C LEU A 94 -7.29 -8.61 3.64
N LEU A 95 -6.62 -9.52 2.93
CA LEU A 95 -7.27 -10.49 2.03
C LEU A 95 -8.18 -11.45 2.81
N GLY A 96 -7.72 -11.97 3.95
CA GLY A 96 -8.52 -12.83 4.82
C GLY A 96 -9.75 -12.15 5.42
N LEU A 97 -9.67 -10.84 5.66
CA LEU A 97 -10.77 -10.03 6.21
C LEU A 97 -11.72 -9.47 5.13
N ALA A 98 -11.37 -9.58 3.86
CA ALA A 98 -12.14 -9.02 2.75
C ALA A 98 -13.60 -9.54 2.67
N PRO A 99 -13.91 -10.83 2.90
CA PRO A 99 -15.29 -11.32 2.88
C PRO A 99 -16.19 -10.61 3.91
N PHE A 100 -15.63 -10.20 5.05
CA PHE A 100 -16.39 -9.55 6.12
C PHE A 100 -16.84 -8.13 5.75
N TRP A 101 -16.10 -7.45 4.86
CA TRP A 101 -16.55 -6.18 4.28
C TRP A 101 -17.88 -6.36 3.53
N VAL A 102 -17.98 -7.42 2.72
CA VAL A 102 -19.18 -7.75 1.93
C VAL A 102 -20.35 -8.15 2.81
N TRP A 103 -20.07 -9.01 3.78
CA TRP A 103 -21.09 -9.53 4.69
C TRP A 103 -21.64 -8.44 5.60
N TRP A 104 -20.82 -7.47 6.00
CA TRP A 104 -21.29 -6.31 6.75
C TRP A 104 -22.35 -5.52 5.98
N HIS A 105 -22.14 -5.29 4.67
CA HIS A 105 -23.15 -4.61 3.84
C HIS A 105 -24.47 -5.40 3.70
N SER A 106 -24.42 -6.72 3.86
CA SER A 106 -25.60 -7.58 3.75
C SER A 106 -26.34 -7.74 5.08
N ALA A 107 -25.65 -7.65 6.21
CA ALA A 107 -26.21 -7.78 7.55
C ALA A 107 -25.58 -6.76 8.51
N PRO A 108 -25.89 -5.46 8.36
CA PRO A 108 -25.23 -4.38 9.09
C PRO A 108 -25.49 -4.40 10.60
N GLU A 109 -26.53 -5.08 11.06
CA GLU A 109 -26.87 -5.18 12.48
C GLU A 109 -26.01 -6.17 13.25
N ASN A 110 -25.39 -7.14 12.57
CA ASN A 110 -24.61 -8.19 13.22
C ASN A 110 -23.30 -7.63 13.80
N MET A 111 -23.17 -7.66 15.12
CA MET A 111 -22.01 -7.14 15.86
C MET A 111 -20.70 -7.84 15.48
N TYR A 112 -20.73 -9.13 15.15
CA TYR A 112 -19.55 -9.88 14.71
C TYR A 112 -18.98 -9.32 13.39
N PHE A 113 -19.85 -8.98 12.43
CA PHE A 113 -19.42 -8.37 11.17
C PHE A 113 -18.91 -6.94 11.38
N LYS A 114 -19.51 -6.16 12.28
CA LYS A 114 -19.00 -4.82 12.64
C LYS A 114 -17.58 -4.87 13.19
N ILE A 115 -17.30 -5.79 14.12
CA ILE A 115 -15.96 -5.95 14.72
C ILE A 115 -14.94 -6.35 13.65
N ASN A 116 -15.22 -7.38 12.85
CA ASN A 116 -14.29 -7.82 11.80
C ASN A 116 -14.06 -6.72 10.75
N ASN A 117 -15.09 -5.94 10.44
CA ASN A 117 -14.95 -4.82 9.52
C ASN A 117 -14.11 -3.67 10.10
N ALA A 118 -14.22 -3.41 11.40
CA ALA A 118 -13.33 -2.47 12.08
C ALA A 118 -11.87 -2.96 12.05
N ILE A 119 -11.63 -4.27 12.25
CA ILE A 119 -10.30 -4.89 12.13
C ILE A 119 -9.79 -4.79 10.68
N PHE A 120 -10.65 -4.97 9.68
CA PHE A 120 -10.31 -4.76 8.27
C PHE A 120 -9.83 -3.32 8.02
N LEU A 121 -10.57 -2.31 8.51
CA LEU A 121 -10.20 -0.90 8.39
C LEU A 121 -8.88 -0.56 9.11
N CYS A 122 -8.66 -1.12 10.30
CA CYS A 122 -7.38 -1.02 10.99
C CYS A 122 -6.23 -1.59 10.15
N THR A 123 -6.45 -2.77 9.56
CA THR A 123 -5.45 -3.46 8.74
C THR A 123 -5.16 -2.69 7.45
N ALA A 124 -6.18 -2.12 6.81
CA ALA A 124 -6.03 -1.26 5.65
C ALA A 124 -5.18 -0.02 5.99
N SER A 125 -5.45 0.60 7.13
CA SER A 125 -4.68 1.75 7.64
C SER A 125 -3.21 1.38 7.89
N LEU A 126 -2.96 0.24 8.56
CA LEU A 126 -1.61 -0.28 8.77
C LEU A 126 -0.89 -0.60 7.44
N THR A 127 -1.64 -1.07 6.44
CA THR A 127 -1.10 -1.33 5.09
C THR A 127 -0.59 -0.03 4.46
N LEU A 128 -1.41 1.03 4.43
CA LEU A 128 -1.01 2.35 3.93
C LEU A 128 0.20 2.92 4.69
N PHE A 129 0.21 2.77 6.02
CA PHE A 129 1.33 3.16 6.86
C PHE A 129 2.63 2.42 6.49
N ASN A 130 2.54 1.11 6.23
CA ASN A 130 3.68 0.30 5.84
C ASN A 130 4.18 0.60 4.42
N ILE A 131 3.30 0.96 3.47
CA ILE A 131 3.70 1.46 2.15
C ILE A 131 4.54 2.74 2.29
N ALA A 132 4.09 3.66 3.15
CA ALA A 132 4.84 4.88 3.43
C ALA A 132 6.18 4.58 4.13
N GLY A 133 6.21 3.63 5.07
CA GLY A 133 7.45 3.16 5.69
C GLY A 133 8.45 2.55 4.71
N LEU A 134 7.96 1.74 3.77
CA LEU A 134 8.76 1.12 2.71
C LEU A 134 9.37 2.18 1.77
N SER A 135 8.61 3.22 1.47
CA SER A 135 9.06 4.38 0.68
C SER A 135 10.12 5.22 1.41
N VAL A 136 9.96 5.41 2.72
CA VAL A 136 10.97 6.07 3.57
C VAL A 136 12.27 5.28 3.57
N ALA A 137 12.21 3.96 3.81
CA ALA A 137 13.39 3.09 3.82
C ALA A 137 14.14 3.13 2.46
N ALA A 138 13.40 3.05 1.34
CA ALA A 138 14.00 3.18 0.01
C ALA A 138 14.60 4.58 -0.24
N SER A 139 13.99 5.64 0.30
CA SER A 139 14.48 7.02 0.15
C SER A 139 15.74 7.31 0.97
N GLU A 140 15.91 6.65 2.11
CA GLU A 140 17.10 6.75 2.95
C GLU A 140 18.31 6.11 2.26
N ALA A 141 18.12 4.97 1.62
CA ALA A 141 19.14 4.32 0.81
C ALA A 141 19.62 5.14 -0.41
N LYS A 142 18.91 6.22 -0.78
CA LYS A 142 19.20 7.05 -1.98
C LYS A 142 19.31 8.54 -1.72
N ASP A 143 19.33 8.94 -0.45
CA ASP A 143 19.33 10.33 0.00
C ASP A 143 18.27 11.25 -0.65
N ARG A 144 17.06 10.73 -0.90
CA ARG A 144 15.95 11.51 -1.48
C ARG A 144 15.10 12.18 -0.40
N ARG A 145 15.46 13.40 -0.02
CA ARG A 145 14.81 14.17 1.06
C ARG A 145 13.30 14.40 0.85
N LEU A 146 12.85 14.70 -0.37
CA LEU A 146 11.44 14.96 -0.67
C LEU A 146 10.56 13.72 -0.44
N VAL A 147 10.99 12.55 -0.91
CA VAL A 147 10.25 11.28 -0.73
C VAL A 147 10.22 10.90 0.75
N ARG A 148 11.31 11.16 1.49
CA ARG A 148 11.35 10.96 2.94
C ARG A 148 10.33 11.84 3.66
N PHE A 149 10.23 13.11 3.28
CA PHE A 149 9.24 14.04 3.82
C PHE A 149 7.81 13.58 3.50
N LEU A 150 7.51 13.29 2.23
CA LEU A 150 6.19 12.81 1.81
C LEU A 150 5.80 11.50 2.51
N GLY A 151 6.74 10.57 2.66
CA GLY A 151 6.53 9.33 3.39
C GLY A 151 6.22 9.57 4.88
N LYS A 152 6.93 10.48 5.55
CA LYS A 152 6.63 10.88 6.93
C LYS A 152 5.25 11.54 7.05
N MET A 153 4.91 12.44 6.13
CA MET A 153 3.59 13.10 6.09
C MET A 153 2.48 12.08 5.84
N THR A 154 2.69 11.10 4.97
CA THR A 154 1.71 10.04 4.69
C THR A 154 1.52 9.13 5.90
N ARG A 155 2.58 8.78 6.64
CA ARG A 155 2.47 8.03 7.90
C ARG A 155 1.66 8.80 8.94
N LEU A 156 1.93 10.11 9.08
CA LEU A 156 1.21 10.97 10.00
C LEU A 156 -0.26 11.10 9.59
N ALA A 157 -0.53 11.39 8.32
CA ALA A 157 -1.88 11.44 7.76
C ALA A 157 -2.63 10.12 7.96
N THR A 158 -2.00 8.97 7.75
CA THR A 158 -2.63 7.66 7.96
C THR A 158 -3.00 7.42 9.43
N ILE A 159 -2.14 7.81 10.37
CA ILE A 159 -2.45 7.71 11.82
C ILE A 159 -3.63 8.62 12.17
N TYR A 160 -3.58 9.89 11.77
CA TYR A 160 -4.60 10.86 12.16
C TYR A 160 -5.94 10.67 11.43
N LEU A 161 -5.91 10.39 10.12
CA LEU A 161 -7.08 10.33 9.25
C LEU A 161 -7.69 8.93 9.14
N CYS A 162 -6.93 7.86 9.34
CA CYS A 162 -7.48 6.50 9.26
C CYS A 162 -7.61 5.85 10.65
N PHE A 163 -6.61 6.02 11.52
CA PHE A 163 -6.62 5.37 12.85
C PHE A 163 -7.44 6.13 13.89
N GLY A 164 -7.37 7.46 13.90
CA GLY A 164 -8.17 8.31 14.79
C GLY A 164 -9.67 8.01 14.74
N PRO A 165 -10.28 7.94 13.54
CA PRO A 165 -11.66 7.49 13.35
C PRO A 165 -12.00 6.13 13.97
N VAL A 166 -11.15 5.12 13.76
CA VAL A 166 -11.40 3.78 14.28
C VAL A 166 -11.30 3.77 15.80
N CYS A 167 -10.32 4.45 16.38
CA CYS A 167 -10.21 4.62 17.83
C CYS A 167 -11.42 5.37 18.40
N ALA A 168 -11.90 6.43 17.74
CA ALA A 168 -13.07 7.17 18.18
C ALA A 168 -14.35 6.31 18.11
N PHE A 169 -14.51 5.47 17.09
CA PHE A 169 -15.60 4.49 17.01
C PHE A 169 -15.57 3.52 18.19
N PHE A 170 -14.41 2.91 18.47
CA PHE A 170 -14.28 2.00 19.62
C PHE A 170 -14.47 2.72 20.96
N ILE A 171 -13.92 3.92 21.14
CA ILE A 171 -14.10 4.66 22.40
C ILE A 171 -15.56 5.05 22.59
N ALA A 172 -16.24 5.53 21.53
CA ALA A 172 -17.66 5.84 21.60
C ALA A 172 -18.49 4.59 21.91
N ASP A 173 -18.30 3.49 21.18
CA ASP A 173 -19.05 2.26 21.38
C ASP A 173 -18.77 1.63 22.76
N LEU A 174 -17.50 1.59 23.18
CA LEU A 174 -17.05 1.00 24.45
C LEU A 174 -17.43 1.87 25.67
N MET A 175 -17.39 3.20 25.57
CA MET A 175 -17.84 4.10 26.64
C MET A 175 -19.37 4.21 26.70
N LEU A 176 -20.08 4.00 25.60
CA LEU A 176 -21.54 4.12 25.52
C LEU A 176 -22.29 2.81 25.75
N LEU A 177 -21.59 1.67 25.86
CA LEU A 177 -22.15 0.41 26.39
C LEU A 177 -22.86 0.57 27.75
N GLY A 178 -22.64 1.68 28.47
CA GLY A 178 -23.37 2.01 29.69
C GLY A 178 -24.56 2.98 29.53
N LYS A 179 -24.54 3.93 28.59
CA LYS A 179 -25.51 5.04 28.52
C LYS A 179 -25.50 5.75 27.15
N LYS A 180 -26.32 5.32 26.17
CA LYS A 180 -27.17 6.17 25.29
C LYS A 180 -27.64 5.45 24.01
N ASN A 181 -28.77 5.93 23.51
CA ASN A 181 -29.47 5.53 22.28
C ASN A 181 -28.50 5.45 21.09
N GLY A 182 -28.49 4.33 20.37
CA GLY A 182 -27.58 4.04 19.23
C GLY A 182 -27.63 5.03 18.06
N HIS A 183 -28.48 6.06 18.12
CA HIS A 183 -28.64 7.11 17.13
C HIS A 183 -27.40 8.04 17.03
N ASP A 184 -26.72 8.34 18.15
CA ASP A 184 -25.54 9.23 18.14
C ASP A 184 -24.31 8.53 17.51
N ILE A 185 -24.17 7.22 17.75
CA ILE A 185 -23.13 6.38 17.13
C ILE A 185 -23.41 6.22 15.63
N PHE A 186 -24.68 6.10 15.24
CA PHE A 186 -25.09 6.03 13.85
C PHE A 186 -24.78 7.34 13.11
N ILE A 187 -25.09 8.50 13.71
CA ILE A 187 -24.76 9.83 13.15
C ILE A 187 -23.24 10.01 13.03
N PHE A 188 -22.45 9.52 14.00
CA PHE A 188 -20.98 9.57 13.91
C PHE A 188 -20.44 8.66 12.79
N ALA A 189 -20.96 7.44 12.67
CA ALA A 189 -20.60 6.51 11.60
C ALA A 189 -21.06 7.02 10.20
N GLU A 190 -22.20 7.70 10.14
CA GLU A 190 -22.76 8.32 8.93
C GLU A 190 -21.98 9.58 8.53
N ASN A 191 -21.56 10.40 9.49
CA ASN A 191 -20.64 11.52 9.25
C ASN A 191 -19.26 11.04 8.83
N MET A 192 -18.75 9.95 9.41
CA MET A 192 -17.55 9.28 8.89
C MET A 192 -17.76 8.75 7.48
N ALA A 193 -18.93 8.19 7.17
CA ALA A 193 -19.24 7.71 5.83
C ALA A 193 -19.23 8.84 4.78
N ASN A 194 -19.60 10.06 5.16
CA ASN A 194 -19.47 11.25 4.31
C ASN A 194 -18.02 11.75 4.22
N TRP A 195 -17.19 11.51 5.22
CA TRP A 195 -15.77 11.84 5.21
C TRP A 195 -14.88 10.72 4.62
N LYS A 196 -15.45 9.54 4.33
CA LYS A 196 -14.74 8.34 3.83
C LYS A 196 -13.91 8.64 2.58
N LEU A 197 -14.43 9.45 1.65
CA LEU A 197 -13.67 9.84 0.46
C LEU A 197 -12.41 10.60 0.88
N TYR A 198 -12.52 11.73 1.59
CA TYR A 198 -11.33 12.52 1.93
C TYR A 198 -10.35 11.82 2.91
N LEU A 199 -10.86 11.08 3.90
CA LEU A 199 -10.04 10.42 4.94
C LEU A 199 -9.26 9.21 4.41
N VAL A 200 -9.79 8.48 3.43
CA VAL A 200 -9.16 7.28 2.87
C VAL A 200 -8.48 7.58 1.53
N GLU A 201 -9.08 8.42 0.68
CA GLU A 201 -8.51 8.74 -0.63
C GLU A 201 -7.25 9.59 -0.50
N ALA A 202 -7.15 10.56 0.42
CA ALA A 202 -5.94 11.38 0.52
C ALA A 202 -4.69 10.56 0.93
N PRO A 203 -4.74 9.71 1.98
CA PRO A 203 -3.64 8.80 2.29
C PRO A 203 -3.41 7.74 1.20
N ALA A 204 -4.46 7.24 0.55
CA ALA A 204 -4.32 6.29 -0.56
C ALA A 204 -3.66 6.92 -1.79
N MET A 205 -4.02 8.14 -2.18
CA MET A 205 -3.40 8.90 -3.26
C MET A 205 -1.93 9.19 -2.97
N MET A 206 -1.61 9.58 -1.73
CA MET A 206 -0.23 9.72 -1.31
C MET A 206 0.54 8.40 -1.37
N ALA A 207 -0.08 7.29 -0.97
CA ALA A 207 0.51 5.96 -1.09
C ALA A 207 0.73 5.56 -2.56
N LEU A 208 -0.20 5.87 -3.47
CA LEU A 208 -0.06 5.66 -4.91
C LEU A 208 1.12 6.47 -5.48
N LEU A 209 1.26 7.74 -5.10
CA LEU A 209 2.40 8.56 -5.51
C LEU A 209 3.72 7.98 -5.02
N LEU A 210 3.77 7.55 -3.75
CA LEU A 210 4.94 6.90 -3.17
C LEU A 210 5.28 5.57 -3.87
N LEU A 211 4.28 4.79 -4.28
CA LEU A 211 4.47 3.59 -5.10
C LEU A 211 5.03 3.96 -6.49
N LEU A 212 4.53 4.99 -7.15
CA LEU A 212 5.13 5.46 -8.41
C LEU A 212 6.60 5.85 -8.24
N PHE A 213 6.94 6.55 -7.14
CA PHE A 213 8.34 6.85 -6.83
C PHE A 213 9.18 5.59 -6.63
N LEU A 214 8.64 4.59 -5.94
CA LEU A 214 9.30 3.30 -5.72
C LEU A 214 9.51 2.54 -7.04
N ARG A 215 8.55 2.59 -7.96
CA ARG A 215 8.67 1.99 -9.30
C ARG A 215 9.88 2.54 -10.05
N ASP A 216 10.13 3.84 -9.94
CA ASP A 216 11.24 4.54 -10.60
C ASP A 216 12.56 4.41 -9.83
N THR A 217 12.58 3.76 -8.66
CA THR A 217 13.79 3.58 -7.88
C THR A 217 14.64 2.40 -8.35
N ARG A 218 15.64 2.66 -9.22
CA ARG A 218 16.74 1.69 -9.51
C ARG A 218 17.72 1.54 -8.34
N PRO A 219 18.01 0.34 -7.80
CA PRO A 219 18.85 0.18 -6.61
C PRO A 219 20.18 0.94 -6.73
N ALA A 220 20.68 1.51 -5.62
CA ALA A 220 21.82 2.45 -5.60
C ALA A 220 23.11 1.90 -6.24
N ASN A 221 23.23 0.57 -6.34
CA ASN A 221 24.38 -0.15 -6.90
C ASN A 221 24.08 -0.80 -8.26
N CYS A 222 23.00 -0.41 -8.94
CA CYS A 222 22.78 -0.75 -10.33
C CYS A 222 23.56 0.29 -11.14
N PRO A 223 24.62 -0.09 -11.89
CA PRO A 223 25.37 0.88 -12.68
C PRO A 223 24.37 1.60 -13.58
N ALA A 224 24.26 2.92 -13.37
CA ALA A 224 23.68 3.78 -14.39
C ALA A 224 24.46 3.47 -15.66
N SER A 225 23.75 3.22 -16.75
CA SER A 225 24.31 2.80 -18.03
C SER A 225 25.66 3.46 -18.30
N ASP A 226 26.62 2.64 -18.72
CA ASP A 226 27.80 2.99 -19.50
C ASP A 226 27.42 3.81 -20.76
N LYS A 227 26.85 4.99 -20.57
CA LYS A 227 26.65 6.03 -21.58
C LYS A 227 27.68 7.15 -21.43
N GLU A 228 28.33 7.26 -20.27
CA GLU A 228 29.51 8.12 -20.11
C GLU A 228 30.79 7.37 -20.50
N ASN A 229 30.96 6.09 -20.13
CA ASN A 229 32.18 5.33 -20.48
C ASN A 229 32.28 4.89 -21.95
N MET A 230 31.17 4.77 -22.68
CA MET A 230 31.21 4.45 -24.12
C MET A 230 31.65 5.64 -25.00
N ASN A 231 31.60 6.87 -24.46
CA ASN A 231 32.12 8.06 -25.14
C ASN A 231 33.61 8.32 -24.83
N GLU A 232 34.15 7.73 -23.77
CA GLU A 232 35.60 7.76 -23.50
C GLU A 232 36.33 6.69 -24.30
N ILE A 233 35.77 5.49 -24.47
CA ILE A 233 36.39 4.41 -25.27
C ILE A 233 36.38 4.73 -26.77
N LYS A 234 35.44 5.54 -27.27
CA LYS A 234 35.44 5.98 -28.68
C LYS A 234 36.43 7.10 -29.00
N LYS A 235 37.12 7.68 -28.01
CA LYS A 235 38.13 8.73 -28.25
C LYS A 235 39.58 8.23 -28.27
N THR A 236 39.83 6.98 -27.91
CA THR A 236 41.20 6.43 -27.87
C THR A 236 41.61 5.64 -29.12
N ASP A 237 40.68 5.31 -30.01
CA ASP A 237 40.97 4.52 -31.22
C ASP A 237 40.79 5.34 -32.52
N SER A 238 41.41 6.51 -32.60
CA SER A 238 41.62 7.19 -33.89
C SER A 238 43.13 7.23 -34.17
N PRO A 239 43.68 6.33 -35.00
CA PRO A 239 45.07 6.40 -35.40
C PRO A 239 45.27 7.62 -36.31
N ALA A 240 46.25 8.45 -35.97
CA ALA A 240 46.92 9.36 -36.90
C ALA A 240 48.15 8.67 -37.48
#